data_AF-A0A2M6Y918-F1
#
_entry.id   AF-A0A2M6Y918-F1
#
_cell.length_a   1.000
_cell.length_b   1.000
_cell.length_c   1.000
_cell.angle_alpha   90.00
_cell.angle_beta   90.00
_cell.angle_gamma   90.00
#
_symmetry.space_group_name_H-M   'P 1'
#
loop_
_entity.id
_entity.type
_entity.pdbx_description
1 polymer ?
#
loop_
_entity_poly.entity_id
_entity_poly.type
_entity_poly.pdbx_seq_one_letter_code
_entity_poly.pdbx_strand_id
1 'polypeptide(L)'
;MQLEEKAKGLVSDNDLLLLFPNSTGLSLAATNLEIKSIPDEVQSQVQKLDLGRIARNKQFLEEKLKQPGHEQWFVKLYEAMAQTDQYFKQERAQNRRGQFYYYDSPIYVLTDKNTVVPAKEIYLREIPQEVLQLRKQFPEVDSLLSSYQLIHPKLGTHVLVEFFKERTHVQPIDYGKVCREVFQPKVKVGVQAPPKDELIAYTRLLQKGPEIRDTLLVVTGNGKIKPSNQVFLGSAYSPSENWEKLSKYAPHLDFLSSDYLQGVPPQDTPAWKEFFIRIGAKQSGENHDVETFAIEFVKDKLASELSNFIPKDRQRQGYDLEATDMKTGSLVKLEVKGEKQEGPISLVGNEPDTARQAKLNGEPFWLCVVPGIPENPELWIVKDVITIAQSVILTLPISIWKQYGSRVV
;
A
#
# COMPACT_ATOMS: atom_id res chain seq x y z
N MET A 1 -24.66 0.62 -46.70
CA MET A 1 -24.30 0.90 -45.29
C MET A 1 -25.29 1.88 -44.69
N GLN A 2 -25.97 1.56 -43.59
CA GLN A 2 -26.81 2.53 -42.89
C GLN A 2 -26.00 3.24 -41.81
N LEU A 3 -25.89 4.57 -41.89
CA LEU A 3 -25.29 5.38 -40.84
C LEU A 3 -26.25 5.55 -39.68
N GLU A 4 -25.71 5.50 -38.46
CA GLU A 4 -26.39 6.09 -37.31
C GLU A 4 -26.69 7.57 -37.61
N GLU A 5 -27.85 8.08 -37.17
CA GLU A 5 -28.26 9.44 -37.51
C GLU A 5 -27.22 10.49 -37.08
N LYS A 6 -26.60 10.29 -35.93
CA LYS A 6 -25.55 11.18 -35.41
C LYS A 6 -24.21 11.04 -36.15
N ALA A 7 -24.04 10.04 -37.00
CA ALA A 7 -22.88 9.89 -37.87
C ALA A 7 -23.03 10.60 -39.23
N LYS A 8 -24.17 11.23 -39.51
CA LYS A 8 -24.40 12.00 -40.74
C LYS A 8 -23.34 13.10 -40.90
N GLY A 9 -22.72 13.15 -42.07
CA GLY A 9 -21.67 14.12 -42.40
C GLY A 9 -20.27 13.77 -41.86
N LEU A 10 -20.11 12.66 -41.13
CA LEU A 10 -18.79 12.17 -40.70
C LEU A 10 -18.14 11.25 -41.74
N VAL A 11 -18.95 10.54 -42.52
CA VAL A 11 -18.53 9.52 -43.49
C VAL A 11 -19.18 9.80 -44.83
N SER A 12 -18.40 9.71 -45.90
CA SER A 12 -18.81 9.78 -47.31
C SER A 12 -18.68 8.40 -47.99
N ASP A 13 -19.19 8.24 -49.21
CA ASP A 13 -19.06 6.97 -49.95
C ASP A 13 -17.58 6.58 -50.17
N ASN A 14 -16.71 7.56 -50.44
CA ASN A 14 -15.27 7.34 -50.60
C ASN A 14 -14.60 6.80 -49.32
N ASP A 15 -15.16 7.13 -48.15
CA ASP A 15 -14.64 6.68 -46.86
C ASP A 15 -14.97 5.20 -46.58
N LEU A 16 -15.98 4.63 -47.26
CA LEU A 16 -16.41 3.25 -47.03
C LEU A 16 -15.33 2.23 -47.40
N LEU A 17 -14.50 2.53 -48.40
CA LEU A 17 -13.38 1.68 -48.79
C LEU A 17 -12.33 1.56 -47.68
N LEU A 18 -12.13 2.61 -46.88
CA LEU A 18 -11.21 2.59 -45.74
C LEU A 18 -11.82 1.88 -44.52
N LEU A 19 -13.12 2.01 -44.34
CA LEU A 19 -13.84 1.36 -43.24
C LEU A 19 -14.08 -0.13 -43.48
N PHE A 20 -14.12 -0.55 -44.75
CA PHE A 20 -14.44 -1.90 -45.20
C PHE A 20 -13.56 -2.32 -46.40
N PRO A 21 -12.24 -2.51 -46.18
CA PRO A 21 -11.29 -2.74 -47.28
C PRO A 21 -11.56 -4.02 -48.08
N ASN A 22 -12.28 -4.98 -47.50
CA ASN A 22 -12.61 -6.26 -48.14
C ASN A 22 -14.00 -6.28 -48.79
N SER A 23 -14.64 -5.12 -48.95
CA SER A 23 -16.00 -5.03 -49.49
C SER A 23 -16.01 -4.13 -50.72
N THR A 24 -16.66 -4.59 -51.78
CA THR A 24 -16.84 -3.84 -53.03
C THR A 24 -18.30 -3.45 -53.21
N GLY A 25 -18.55 -2.39 -53.99
CA GLY A 25 -19.91 -1.93 -54.29
C GLY A 25 -20.66 -1.35 -53.08
N LEU A 26 -19.96 -0.90 -52.04
CA LEU A 26 -20.58 -0.26 -50.89
C LEU A 26 -21.03 1.16 -51.23
N SER A 27 -22.25 1.50 -50.83
CA SER A 27 -22.78 2.87 -50.81
C SER A 27 -23.46 3.17 -49.49
N LEU A 28 -23.50 4.45 -49.12
CA LEU A 28 -24.30 4.95 -48.02
C LEU A 28 -25.78 4.85 -48.38
N ALA A 29 -26.55 4.17 -47.52
CA ALA A 29 -27.99 4.11 -47.64
C ALA A 29 -28.60 5.48 -47.34
N ALA A 30 -29.75 5.79 -47.97
CA ALA A 30 -30.51 6.99 -47.66
C ALA A 30 -30.79 7.07 -46.15
N THR A 31 -30.62 8.26 -45.59
CA THR A 31 -30.67 8.48 -44.13
C THR A 31 -32.04 8.26 -43.49
N ASN A 32 -33.09 8.20 -44.29
CA ASN A 32 -34.48 7.96 -43.90
C ASN A 32 -34.97 6.56 -44.31
N LEU A 33 -34.05 5.68 -44.71
CA LEU A 33 -34.42 4.33 -45.13
C LEU A 33 -34.92 3.52 -43.92
N GLU A 34 -36.22 3.23 -43.91
CA GLU A 34 -36.82 2.30 -42.94
C GLU A 34 -36.41 0.88 -43.32
N ILE A 35 -35.48 0.25 -42.59
CA ILE A 35 -35.00 -1.11 -42.91
C ILE A 35 -36.17 -2.10 -43.05
N LYS A 36 -37.20 -1.96 -42.23
CA LYS A 36 -38.39 -2.82 -42.23
C LYS A 36 -39.24 -2.70 -43.50
N SER A 37 -39.06 -1.64 -44.29
CA SER A 37 -39.80 -1.41 -45.53
C SER A 37 -39.07 -1.94 -46.77
N ILE A 38 -37.88 -2.54 -46.61
CA ILE A 38 -37.05 -3.08 -47.70
C ILE A 38 -37.25 -4.61 -47.76
N PRO A 39 -37.21 -5.28 -48.94
CA PRO A 39 -37.23 -6.74 -49.02
C PRO A 39 -36.17 -7.42 -48.15
N ASP A 40 -36.52 -8.54 -47.52
CA ASP A 40 -35.68 -9.26 -46.55
C ASP A 40 -34.32 -9.67 -47.16
N GLU A 41 -34.28 -9.98 -48.45
CA GLU A 41 -33.06 -10.31 -49.17
C GLU A 41 -32.05 -9.15 -49.18
N VAL A 42 -32.55 -7.92 -49.19
CA VAL A 42 -31.75 -6.69 -49.17
C VAL A 42 -31.44 -6.27 -47.74
N GLN A 43 -32.35 -6.48 -46.78
CA GLN A 43 -32.11 -6.18 -45.37
C GLN A 43 -30.86 -6.89 -44.84
N SER A 44 -30.64 -8.15 -45.24
CA SER A 44 -29.45 -8.93 -44.87
C SER A 44 -28.12 -8.33 -45.37
N GLN A 45 -28.17 -7.46 -46.39
CA GLN A 45 -27.03 -6.78 -46.98
C GLN A 45 -26.77 -5.40 -46.35
N VAL A 46 -27.73 -4.86 -45.58
CA VAL A 46 -27.58 -3.57 -44.90
C VAL A 46 -26.82 -3.75 -43.60
N GLN A 47 -25.52 -3.48 -43.62
CA GLN A 47 -24.74 -3.35 -42.39
C GLN A 47 -24.91 -1.95 -41.79
N LYS A 48 -25.04 -1.90 -40.46
CA LYS A 48 -25.02 -0.65 -39.69
C LYS A 48 -23.58 -0.20 -39.44
N LEU A 49 -23.33 1.08 -39.63
CA LEU A 49 -22.08 1.74 -39.27
C LEU A 49 -22.34 2.66 -38.09
N ASP A 50 -21.93 2.21 -36.90
CA ASP A 50 -22.01 2.99 -35.66
C ASP A 50 -20.76 3.85 -35.44
N LEU A 51 -20.91 4.87 -34.59
CA LEU A 51 -19.83 5.80 -34.24
C LEU A 51 -18.63 5.09 -33.59
N GLY A 52 -18.85 4.02 -32.83
CA GLY A 52 -17.80 3.24 -32.19
C GLY A 52 -16.92 2.52 -33.21
N ARG A 53 -17.50 1.97 -34.28
CA ARG A 53 -16.76 1.34 -35.38
C ARG A 53 -15.90 2.34 -36.14
N ILE A 54 -16.41 3.56 -36.35
CA ILE A 54 -15.62 4.67 -36.93
C ILE A 54 -14.43 5.00 -36.02
N ALA A 55 -14.68 5.22 -34.73
CA ALA A 55 -13.65 5.61 -33.76
C ALA A 55 -12.62 4.52 -33.44
N ARG A 56 -12.87 3.26 -33.84
CA ARG A 56 -11.95 2.12 -33.69
C ARG A 56 -11.08 1.86 -34.94
N ASN A 57 -11.39 2.48 -36.07
CA ASN A 57 -10.61 2.29 -37.30
C ASN A 57 -9.46 3.30 -37.35
N LYS A 58 -8.28 2.91 -36.83
CA LYS A 58 -7.09 3.77 -36.79
C LYS A 58 -6.71 4.32 -38.16
N GLN A 59 -6.64 3.46 -39.18
CA GLN A 59 -6.23 3.85 -40.53
C GLN A 59 -7.17 4.91 -41.11
N PHE A 60 -8.48 4.74 -40.93
CA PHE A 60 -9.47 5.72 -41.35
C PHE A 60 -9.26 7.08 -40.68
N LEU A 61 -9.02 7.09 -39.36
CA LEU A 61 -8.78 8.31 -38.61
C LEU A 61 -7.45 8.98 -39.01
N GLU A 62 -6.42 8.19 -39.35
CA GLU A 62 -5.15 8.69 -39.90
C GLU A 62 -5.33 9.32 -41.29
N GLU A 63 -6.22 8.81 -42.13
CA GLU A 63 -6.57 9.48 -43.39
C GLU A 63 -7.35 10.78 -43.16
N LYS A 64 -8.24 10.82 -42.16
CA LYS A 64 -8.96 12.06 -41.80
C LYS A 64 -8.02 13.15 -41.29
N LEU A 65 -6.95 12.80 -40.59
CA LEU A 65 -5.92 13.76 -40.16
C LEU A 65 -5.30 14.55 -41.33
N LYS A 66 -5.21 13.95 -42.53
CA LYS A 66 -4.61 14.59 -43.71
C LYS A 66 -5.51 15.66 -44.35
N GLN A 67 -6.77 15.73 -43.94
CA GLN A 67 -7.75 16.64 -44.53
C GLN A 67 -7.70 18.02 -43.83
N PRO A 68 -7.95 19.12 -44.57
CA PRO A 68 -8.11 20.42 -43.95
C PRO A 68 -9.33 20.43 -43.02
N GLY A 69 -9.21 21.05 -41.85
CA GLY A 69 -10.29 21.10 -40.86
C GLY A 69 -10.55 19.78 -40.12
N HIS A 70 -9.57 18.85 -40.10
CA HIS A 70 -9.69 17.58 -39.38
C HIS A 70 -10.04 17.77 -37.90
N GLU A 71 -9.53 18.81 -37.24
CA GLU A 71 -9.85 19.12 -35.83
C GLU A 71 -11.37 19.24 -35.60
N GLN A 72 -12.08 20.01 -36.44
CA GLN A 72 -13.54 20.14 -36.37
C GLN A 72 -14.24 18.83 -36.70
N TRP A 73 -13.69 18.01 -37.60
CA TRP A 73 -14.23 16.70 -37.90
C TRP A 73 -14.16 15.77 -36.68
N PHE A 74 -13.02 15.72 -35.97
CA PHE A 74 -12.87 14.96 -34.74
C PHE A 74 -13.79 15.47 -33.62
N VAL A 75 -13.92 16.80 -33.45
CA VAL A 75 -14.87 17.38 -32.51
C VAL A 75 -16.29 16.87 -32.78
N LYS A 76 -16.75 16.95 -34.04
CA LYS A 76 -18.09 16.45 -34.42
C LYS A 76 -18.26 14.96 -34.15
N LEU A 77 -17.23 14.15 -34.44
CA LEU A 77 -17.26 12.71 -34.15
C LEU A 77 -17.48 12.44 -32.67
N TYR A 78 -16.68 13.05 -31.79
CA TYR A 78 -16.79 12.79 -30.36
C TYR A 78 -18.03 13.46 -29.73
N GLU A 79 -18.49 14.60 -30.26
CA GLU A 79 -19.75 15.20 -29.83
C GLU A 79 -20.94 14.31 -30.18
N ALA A 80 -20.96 13.73 -31.37
CA ALA A 80 -21.96 12.74 -31.77
C ALA A 80 -21.95 11.54 -30.81
N MET A 81 -20.76 11.03 -30.46
CA MET A 81 -20.62 9.92 -29.50
C MET A 81 -21.12 10.31 -28.11
N ALA A 82 -20.74 11.49 -27.60
CA ALA A 82 -21.18 11.98 -26.30
C ALA A 82 -22.71 12.20 -26.24
N GLN A 83 -23.32 12.72 -27.31
CA GLN A 83 -24.77 12.86 -27.40
C GLN A 83 -25.48 11.51 -27.45
N THR A 84 -24.93 10.52 -28.18
CA THR A 84 -25.44 9.14 -28.18
C THR A 84 -25.38 8.55 -26.78
N ASP A 85 -24.27 8.76 -26.06
CA ASP A 85 -24.13 8.32 -24.68
C ASP A 85 -25.17 8.94 -23.72
N GLN A 86 -25.35 10.26 -23.79
CA GLN A 86 -26.34 10.96 -22.97
C GLN A 86 -27.77 10.48 -23.22
N TYR A 87 -28.14 10.26 -24.49
CA TYR A 87 -29.44 9.71 -24.86
C TYR A 87 -29.68 8.34 -24.19
N PHE A 88 -28.70 7.44 -24.25
CA PHE A 88 -28.80 6.13 -23.61
C PHE A 88 -28.91 6.20 -22.09
N LYS A 89 -28.18 7.13 -21.45
CA LYS A 89 -28.31 7.37 -20.01
C LYS A 89 -29.74 7.83 -19.64
N GLN A 90 -30.34 8.69 -20.45
CA GLN A 90 -31.71 9.17 -20.25
C GLN A 90 -32.75 8.06 -20.43
N GLU A 91 -32.64 7.23 -21.47
CA GLU A 91 -33.56 6.10 -21.66
C GLU A 91 -33.50 5.10 -20.51
N ARG A 92 -32.31 4.87 -19.95
CA ARG A 92 -32.13 4.00 -18.79
C ARG A 92 -32.79 4.57 -17.54
N ALA A 93 -32.63 5.87 -17.28
CA ALA A 93 -33.28 6.53 -16.15
C ALA A 93 -34.82 6.38 -16.21
N GLN A 94 -35.37 6.16 -17.40
CA GLN A 94 -36.79 5.91 -17.64
C GLN A 94 -37.18 4.42 -17.59
N ASN A 95 -36.36 3.53 -17.01
CA ASN A 95 -36.59 2.08 -16.90
C ASN A 95 -36.79 1.34 -18.24
N ARG A 96 -36.35 1.92 -19.37
CA ARG A 96 -36.28 1.17 -20.62
C ARG A 96 -35.05 0.28 -20.58
N ARG A 97 -35.16 -0.96 -21.07
CA ARG A 97 -34.07 -1.94 -21.18
C ARG A 97 -33.02 -1.49 -22.23
N GLY A 98 -32.36 -0.36 -21.99
CA GLY A 98 -31.25 0.09 -22.81
C GLY A 98 -30.07 -0.86 -22.63
N GLN A 99 -29.64 -1.50 -23.71
CA GLN A 99 -28.37 -2.22 -23.74
C GLN A 99 -27.24 -1.18 -23.72
N PHE A 100 -26.21 -1.41 -22.89
CA PHE A 100 -25.01 -0.58 -22.92
C PHE A 100 -24.32 -0.75 -24.28
N TYR A 101 -24.04 0.35 -24.96
CA TYR A 101 -22.88 0.39 -25.83
C TYR A 101 -21.65 0.46 -24.92
N TYR A 102 -21.11 -0.71 -24.58
CA TYR A 102 -19.71 -0.77 -24.19
C TYR A 102 -18.92 -0.55 -25.48
N TYR A 103 -18.20 0.56 -25.56
CA TYR A 103 -17.23 0.70 -26.64
C TYR A 103 -16.07 -0.22 -26.30
N ASP A 104 -16.11 -1.46 -26.79
CA ASP A 104 -14.99 -2.38 -26.63
C ASP A 104 -13.73 -1.72 -27.18
N SER A 105 -12.74 -1.53 -26.31
CA SER A 105 -11.44 -0.90 -26.60
C SER A 105 -10.74 -1.62 -27.77
N PRO A 106 -9.98 -0.89 -28.62
CA PRO A 106 -9.52 0.49 -28.43
C PRO A 106 -10.24 1.54 -29.30
N ILE A 107 -10.84 2.56 -28.66
CA ILE A 107 -11.14 3.85 -29.31
C ILE A 107 -9.83 4.61 -29.53
N TYR A 108 -9.65 5.22 -30.69
CA TYR A 108 -8.54 6.13 -30.96
C TYR A 108 -9.00 7.58 -30.82
N VAL A 109 -8.13 8.44 -30.27
CA VAL A 109 -8.42 9.85 -29.98
C VAL A 109 -7.31 10.75 -30.51
N LEU A 110 -7.71 11.94 -30.98
CA LEU A 110 -6.81 12.99 -31.46
C LEU A 110 -6.00 13.59 -30.29
N THR A 111 -4.68 13.57 -30.42
CA THR A 111 -3.74 14.16 -29.47
C THR A 111 -3.42 15.61 -29.82
N ASP A 112 -2.80 16.33 -28.90
CA ASP A 112 -2.29 17.68 -29.13
C ASP A 112 -1.10 17.79 -30.11
N LYS A 113 -0.54 16.65 -30.53
CA LYS A 113 0.49 16.55 -31.57
C LYS A 113 -0.10 16.23 -32.95
N ASN A 114 -1.42 16.32 -33.11
CA ASN A 114 -2.14 15.95 -34.34
C ASN A 114 -1.87 14.51 -34.79
N THR A 115 -1.81 13.59 -33.82
CA THR A 115 -1.74 12.15 -34.05
C THR A 115 -2.99 11.48 -33.47
N VAL A 116 -3.29 10.26 -33.91
CA VAL A 116 -4.34 9.43 -33.31
C VAL A 116 -3.73 8.25 -32.58
N VAL A 117 -4.03 8.14 -31.29
CA VAL A 117 -3.51 7.06 -30.43
C VAL A 117 -4.65 6.45 -29.60
N PRO A 118 -4.48 5.22 -29.07
CA PRO A 118 -5.49 4.61 -28.22
C PRO A 118 -5.84 5.51 -27.03
N ALA A 119 -7.13 5.69 -26.76
CA ALA A 119 -7.63 6.57 -25.71
C ALA A 119 -7.00 6.29 -24.33
N LYS A 120 -6.74 5.02 -24.01
CA LYS A 120 -6.07 4.59 -22.76
C LYS A 120 -4.63 5.10 -22.57
N GLU A 121 -3.99 5.60 -23.64
CA GLU A 121 -2.61 6.11 -23.66
C GLU A 121 -2.56 7.65 -23.61
N ILE A 122 -3.73 8.30 -23.54
CA ILE A 122 -3.88 9.75 -23.57
C ILE A 122 -4.30 10.24 -22.20
N TYR A 123 -3.84 11.45 -21.87
CA TYR A 123 -4.22 12.16 -20.68
C TYR A 123 -5.10 13.36 -20.99
N LEU A 124 -5.98 13.66 -20.05
CA LEU A 124 -6.69 14.93 -20.04
C LEU A 124 -5.72 16.07 -19.78
N ARG A 125 -6.03 17.23 -20.37
CA ARG A 125 -5.21 18.44 -20.24
C ARG A 125 -5.35 19.13 -18.88
N GLU A 126 -6.43 18.83 -18.15
CA GLU A 126 -6.67 19.36 -16.81
C GLU A 126 -5.66 18.78 -15.82
N ILE A 127 -4.79 19.64 -15.27
CA ILE A 127 -3.81 19.27 -14.24
C ILE A 127 -4.28 19.83 -12.90
N PRO A 128 -4.49 18.99 -11.87
CA PRO A 128 -4.86 19.45 -10.54
C PRO A 128 -3.84 20.45 -9.96
N GLN A 129 -4.31 21.42 -9.18
CA GLN A 129 -3.44 22.46 -8.57
C GLN A 129 -2.33 21.85 -7.70
N GLU A 130 -2.62 20.76 -7.02
CA GLU A 130 -1.67 20.01 -6.20
C GLU A 130 -0.48 19.50 -7.02
N VAL A 131 -0.75 18.97 -8.22
CA VAL A 131 0.27 18.49 -9.16
C VAL A 131 1.07 19.66 -9.74
N LEU A 132 0.42 20.80 -10.01
CA LEU A 132 1.11 22.01 -10.44
C LEU A 132 2.05 22.56 -9.35
N GLN A 133 1.69 22.43 -8.07
CA GLN A 133 2.59 22.78 -6.97
C GLN A 133 3.79 21.84 -6.90
N LEU A 134 3.58 20.53 -7.06
CA LEU A 134 4.68 19.57 -7.16
C LEU A 134 5.62 19.87 -8.32
N ARG A 135 5.07 20.18 -9.50
CA ARG A 135 5.85 20.56 -10.70
C ARG A 135 6.81 21.72 -10.44
N LYS A 136 6.43 22.68 -9.60
CA LYS A 136 7.29 23.83 -9.24
C LYS A 136 8.44 23.43 -8.30
N GLN A 137 8.24 22.40 -7.49
CA GLN A 137 9.19 21.97 -6.47
C GLN A 137 10.13 20.85 -6.96
N PHE A 138 9.64 20.00 -7.86
CA PHE A 138 10.31 18.76 -8.29
C PHE A 138 10.42 18.73 -9.82
N PRO A 139 11.61 19.00 -10.40
CA PRO A 139 11.82 18.99 -11.86
C PRO A 139 11.46 17.66 -12.53
N GLU A 140 11.58 16.54 -11.82
CA GLU A 140 11.19 15.22 -12.32
C GLU A 140 9.68 15.10 -12.57
N VAL A 141 8.84 15.88 -11.87
CA VAL A 141 7.40 15.96 -12.15
C VAL A 141 7.16 16.69 -13.46
N ASP A 142 7.93 17.75 -13.76
CA ASP A 142 7.87 18.44 -15.05
C ASP A 142 8.26 17.51 -16.21
N SER A 143 9.32 16.72 -16.02
CA SER A 143 9.73 15.70 -16.99
C SER A 143 8.65 14.65 -17.23
N LEU A 144 7.98 14.18 -16.17
CA LEU A 144 6.90 13.22 -16.29
C LEU A 144 5.71 13.81 -17.06
N LEU A 145 5.24 15.00 -16.66
CA LEU A 145 4.09 15.65 -17.30
C LEU A 145 4.37 15.98 -18.78
N SER A 146 5.61 16.34 -19.11
CA SER A 146 6.03 16.58 -20.49
C SER A 146 6.10 15.31 -21.34
N SER A 147 6.21 14.13 -20.71
CA SER A 147 6.15 12.84 -21.40
C SER A 147 4.73 12.42 -21.79
N TYR A 148 3.71 12.99 -21.15
CA TYR A 148 2.32 12.62 -21.38
C TYR A 148 1.84 13.07 -22.76
N GLN A 149 1.07 12.19 -23.42
CA GLN A 149 0.33 12.54 -24.62
C GLN A 149 -1.01 13.14 -24.19
N LEU A 150 -1.21 14.43 -24.45
CA LEU A 150 -2.42 15.12 -24.02
C LEU A 150 -3.49 15.07 -25.10
N ILE A 151 -4.73 15.09 -24.67
CA ILE A 151 -5.86 15.27 -25.58
C ILE A 151 -5.76 16.61 -26.31
N HIS A 152 -6.16 16.63 -27.59
CA HIS A 152 -6.15 17.83 -28.40
C HIS A 152 -6.98 18.96 -27.76
N PRO A 153 -6.51 20.23 -27.75
CA PRO A 153 -7.20 21.34 -27.09
C PRO A 153 -8.66 21.51 -27.50
N LYS A 154 -8.99 21.28 -28.79
CA LYS A 154 -10.36 21.40 -29.31
C LYS A 154 -11.33 20.38 -28.73
N LEU A 155 -10.82 19.28 -28.19
CA LEU A 155 -11.60 18.22 -27.52
C LEU A 155 -11.77 18.47 -26.02
N GLY A 156 -11.27 19.60 -25.50
CA GLY A 156 -11.30 19.96 -24.08
C GLY A 156 -12.60 20.63 -23.61
N THR A 157 -13.72 20.47 -24.32
CA THR A 157 -15.01 21.00 -23.86
C THR A 157 -15.51 20.17 -22.68
N HIS A 158 -16.30 20.77 -21.77
CA HIS A 158 -16.81 20.08 -20.58
C HIS A 158 -17.51 18.76 -20.92
N VAL A 159 -18.41 18.79 -21.91
CA VAL A 159 -19.18 17.63 -22.37
C VAL A 159 -18.26 16.50 -22.86
N LEU A 160 -17.23 16.85 -23.64
CA LEU A 160 -16.31 15.86 -24.17
C LEU A 160 -15.37 15.31 -23.09
N VAL A 161 -14.89 16.17 -22.18
CA VAL A 161 -14.05 15.74 -21.05
C VAL A 161 -14.79 14.72 -20.18
N GLU A 162 -16.05 14.96 -19.83
CA GLU A 162 -16.88 13.98 -19.11
C GLU A 162 -17.05 12.68 -19.89
N PHE A 163 -17.39 12.78 -21.19
CA PHE A 163 -17.49 11.61 -22.05
C PHE A 163 -16.18 10.81 -22.09
N PHE A 164 -15.03 11.46 -22.24
CA PHE A 164 -13.75 10.77 -22.30
C PHE A 164 -13.40 10.08 -20.97
N LYS A 165 -13.61 10.78 -19.84
CA LYS A 165 -13.42 10.24 -18.47
C LYS A 165 -14.23 8.96 -18.27
N GLU A 166 -15.49 8.96 -18.70
CA GLU A 166 -16.42 7.87 -18.38
C GLU A 166 -16.43 6.72 -19.40
N ARG A 167 -16.16 7.01 -20.67
CA ARG A 167 -16.46 6.06 -21.77
C ARG A 167 -15.27 5.58 -22.58
N THR A 168 -14.15 6.26 -22.52
CA THR A 168 -13.03 6.00 -23.45
C THR A 168 -11.72 5.62 -22.77
N HIS A 169 -11.68 5.67 -21.43
CA HIS A 169 -10.48 5.41 -20.63
C HIS A 169 -9.34 6.41 -20.84
N VAL A 170 -9.60 7.59 -21.41
CA VAL A 170 -8.64 8.70 -21.35
C VAL A 170 -8.38 9.02 -19.88
N GLN A 171 -7.10 9.08 -19.52
CA GLN A 171 -6.69 9.10 -18.13
C GLN A 171 -6.68 10.53 -17.59
N PRO A 172 -7.27 10.79 -16.41
CA PRO A 172 -7.00 12.04 -15.71
C PRO A 172 -5.55 12.06 -15.24
N ILE A 173 -4.97 13.25 -15.14
CA ILE A 173 -3.72 13.44 -14.39
C ILE A 173 -4.11 13.59 -12.93
N ASP A 174 -3.67 12.66 -12.08
CA ASP A 174 -3.96 12.69 -10.65
C ASP A 174 -2.69 12.68 -9.80
N TYR A 175 -2.79 13.28 -8.61
CA TYR A 175 -1.70 13.40 -7.65
C TYR A 175 -1.13 12.03 -7.24
N GLY A 176 -2.02 11.04 -7.05
CA GLY A 176 -1.64 9.69 -6.65
C GLY A 176 -0.75 9.02 -7.69
N LYS A 177 -1.09 9.14 -8.98
CA LYS A 177 -0.30 8.63 -10.09
C LYS A 177 1.07 9.28 -10.19
N VAL A 178 1.13 10.61 -10.11
CA VAL A 178 2.41 11.33 -10.08
C VAL A 178 3.28 10.82 -8.93
N CYS A 179 2.72 10.65 -7.74
CA CYS A 179 3.49 10.14 -6.61
C CYS A 179 4.02 8.70 -6.82
N ARG A 180 3.20 7.81 -7.40
CA ARG A 180 3.63 6.44 -7.74
C ARG A 180 4.72 6.40 -8.81
N GLU A 181 4.64 7.24 -9.83
CA GLU A 181 5.60 7.22 -10.94
C GLU A 181 6.90 7.94 -10.62
N VAL A 182 6.84 8.98 -9.77
CA VAL A 182 7.99 9.86 -9.50
C VAL A 182 8.68 9.54 -8.17
N PHE A 183 7.92 9.43 -7.08
CA PHE A 183 8.50 9.40 -5.72
C PHE A 183 8.59 7.99 -5.14
N GLN A 184 7.61 7.12 -5.40
CA GLN A 184 7.64 5.73 -4.93
C GLN A 184 8.91 4.97 -5.36
N PRO A 185 9.40 5.07 -6.61
CA PRO A 185 10.61 4.36 -7.03
C PRO A 185 11.86 4.81 -6.27
N LYS A 186 11.90 6.07 -5.79
CA LYS A 186 13.03 6.63 -5.05
C LYS A 186 13.11 6.16 -3.60
N VAL A 187 12.02 5.66 -3.04
CA VAL A 187 11.95 5.23 -1.64
C VAL A 187 11.73 3.72 -1.51
N LYS A 188 11.79 2.97 -2.60
CA LYS A 188 11.60 1.51 -2.59
C LYS A 188 12.81 0.79 -2.01
N VAL A 189 12.60 -0.33 -1.33
CA VAL A 189 13.72 -1.19 -0.88
C VAL A 189 14.51 -1.71 -2.10
N GLY A 190 15.83 -1.70 -1.99
CA GLY A 190 16.74 -2.17 -3.05
C GLY A 190 17.26 -1.10 -4.01
N VAL A 191 16.78 0.15 -3.88
CA VAL A 191 17.35 1.30 -4.59
C VAL A 191 18.36 2.04 -3.69
N GLN A 192 19.22 2.86 -4.29
CA GLN A 192 20.08 3.76 -3.52
C GLN A 192 19.21 4.73 -2.73
N ALA A 193 19.37 4.74 -1.39
CA ALA A 193 18.59 5.59 -0.52
C ALA A 193 18.88 7.07 -0.81
N PRO A 194 17.84 7.92 -0.95
CA PRO A 194 18.03 9.36 -1.05
C PRO A 194 18.51 9.93 0.30
N PRO A 195 19.02 11.18 0.31
CA PRO A 195 19.34 11.88 1.56
C PRO A 195 18.14 11.89 2.53
N LYS A 196 18.43 11.95 3.83
CA LYS A 196 17.42 11.89 4.91
C LYS A 196 16.23 12.82 4.67
N ASP A 197 16.51 14.10 4.38
CA ASP A 197 15.46 15.11 4.24
C ASP A 197 14.61 14.89 2.98
N GLU A 198 15.22 14.43 1.89
CA GLU A 198 14.51 14.01 0.68
C GLU A 198 13.65 12.78 0.92
N LEU A 199 14.16 11.77 1.62
CA LEU A 199 13.40 10.57 1.98
C LEU A 199 12.14 10.96 2.77
N ILE A 200 12.28 11.84 3.77
CA ILE A 200 11.16 12.35 4.56
C ILE A 200 10.17 13.10 3.67
N ALA A 201 10.65 13.99 2.79
CA ALA A 201 9.79 14.73 1.88
C ALA A 201 9.00 13.79 0.95
N TYR A 202 9.67 12.84 0.29
CA TYR A 202 9.02 11.87 -0.59
C TYR A 202 7.99 11.00 0.15
N THR A 203 8.32 10.49 1.34
CA THR A 203 7.36 9.72 2.15
C THR A 203 6.13 10.56 2.52
N ARG A 204 6.29 11.85 2.84
CA ARG A 204 5.17 12.78 3.09
C ARG A 204 4.28 12.97 1.87
N LEU A 205 4.86 13.04 0.68
CA LEU A 205 4.09 13.12 -0.56
C LEU A 205 3.29 11.84 -0.79
N LEU A 206 3.90 10.68 -0.53
CA LEU A 206 3.29 9.37 -0.68
C LEU A 206 2.18 9.10 0.34
N GLN A 207 2.33 9.57 1.59
CA GLN A 207 1.31 9.42 2.62
C GLN A 207 -0.01 10.10 2.26
N LYS A 208 0.05 11.26 1.60
CA LYS A 208 -1.13 12.00 1.11
C LYS A 208 -1.72 11.44 -0.17
N GLY A 209 -0.95 10.65 -0.91
CA GLY A 209 -1.26 10.29 -2.28
C GLY A 209 -1.85 8.89 -2.40
N PRO A 210 -1.19 8.00 -3.14
CA PRO A 210 -1.74 6.71 -3.53
C PRO A 210 -1.84 5.77 -2.32
N GLU A 211 -2.71 4.77 -2.43
CA GLU A 211 -2.66 3.63 -1.53
C GLU A 211 -1.41 2.79 -1.85
N ILE A 212 -0.41 2.85 -0.96
CA ILE A 212 0.83 2.07 -1.06
C ILE A 212 0.82 0.99 0.01
N ARG A 213 1.19 -0.23 -0.39
CA ARG A 213 1.35 -1.38 0.51
C ARG A 213 2.75 -2.00 0.44
N ASP A 214 3.59 -1.52 -0.47
CA ASP A 214 4.97 -1.98 -0.59
C ASP A 214 5.79 -1.53 0.63
N THR A 215 6.76 -2.34 1.03
CA THR A 215 7.79 -1.93 1.99
C THR A 215 8.64 -0.81 1.38
N LEU A 216 8.80 0.28 2.12
CA LEU A 216 9.57 1.44 1.72
C LEU A 216 10.79 1.61 2.64
N LEU A 217 11.80 2.35 2.18
CA LEU A 217 12.86 2.88 3.01
C LEU A 217 12.28 3.98 3.91
N VAL A 218 12.65 3.95 5.19
CA VAL A 218 12.25 4.92 6.20
C VAL A 218 13.45 5.32 7.06
N VAL A 219 13.36 6.51 7.65
CA VAL A 219 14.35 7.05 8.58
C VAL A 219 13.98 6.61 10.00
N THR A 220 14.94 6.05 10.72
CA THR A 220 14.81 5.67 12.13
C THR A 220 15.16 6.84 13.06
N GLY A 221 14.77 6.77 14.33
CA GLY A 221 15.04 7.80 15.35
C GLY A 221 16.53 8.07 15.57
N ASN A 222 17.41 7.09 15.29
CA ASN A 222 18.87 7.25 15.31
C ASN A 222 19.46 7.76 13.98
N GLY A 223 18.61 8.17 13.02
CA GLY A 223 19.02 8.75 11.74
C GLY A 223 19.46 7.75 10.67
N LYS A 224 19.40 6.44 10.94
CA LYS A 224 19.67 5.40 9.93
C LYS A 224 18.49 5.27 8.96
N ILE A 225 18.75 4.70 7.79
CA ILE A 225 17.72 4.38 6.80
C ILE A 225 17.55 2.85 6.77
N LYS A 226 16.32 2.39 6.97
CA LYS A 226 15.96 0.96 7.00
C LYS A 226 14.67 0.68 6.26
N PRO A 227 14.43 -0.56 5.79
CA PRO A 227 13.11 -1.00 5.35
C PRO A 227 12.07 -0.83 6.47
N SER A 228 10.88 -0.32 6.13
CA SER A 228 9.79 -0.08 7.07
C SER A 228 9.39 -1.32 7.87
N ASN A 229 9.44 -2.51 7.26
CA ASN A 229 9.13 -3.78 7.92
C ASN A 229 10.19 -4.26 8.94
N GLN A 230 11.30 -3.55 9.07
CA GLN A 230 12.34 -3.80 10.07
C GLN A 230 12.34 -2.75 11.19
N VAL A 231 11.34 -1.87 11.22
CA VAL A 231 11.28 -0.72 12.13
C VAL A 231 9.97 -0.77 12.91
N PHE A 232 10.05 -0.47 14.20
CA PHE A 232 8.89 -0.31 15.06
C PHE A 232 8.37 1.11 15.02
N LEU A 233 7.07 1.30 15.18
CA LEU A 233 6.52 2.62 15.41
C LEU A 233 7.09 3.20 16.72
N GLY A 234 7.60 4.43 16.64
CA GLY A 234 8.02 5.18 17.83
C GLY A 234 6.84 5.70 18.64
N SER A 235 7.11 6.15 19.87
CA SER A 235 6.14 6.68 20.85
C SER A 235 5.28 7.79 20.26
N ALA A 236 5.85 8.63 19.40
CA ALA A 236 5.15 9.76 18.77
C ALA A 236 3.94 9.31 17.92
N TYR A 237 3.92 8.06 17.47
CA TYR A 237 2.83 7.47 16.68
C TYR A 237 1.78 6.76 17.54
N SER A 238 1.92 6.76 18.87
CA SER A 238 1.02 6.07 19.80
C SER A 238 0.73 4.60 19.39
N PRO A 239 1.77 3.73 19.31
CA PRO A 239 1.62 2.33 18.94
C PRO A 239 0.79 1.55 19.97
N SER A 240 0.32 0.35 19.60
CA SER A 240 -0.36 -0.56 20.54
C SER A 240 0.58 -1.11 21.61
N GLU A 241 1.85 -1.31 21.28
CA GLU A 241 2.93 -1.65 22.22
C GLU A 241 4.05 -0.63 22.03
N ASN A 242 4.30 0.20 23.05
CA ASN A 242 5.34 1.22 23.04
C ASN A 242 6.67 0.67 23.54
N TRP A 243 7.33 -0.09 22.66
CA TRP A 243 8.67 -0.62 22.86
C TRP A 243 9.75 0.48 23.04
N GLU A 244 9.52 1.69 22.51
CA GLU A 244 10.49 2.78 22.61
C GLU A 244 10.59 3.35 24.04
N LYS A 245 9.47 3.38 24.77
CA LYS A 245 9.38 3.85 26.17
C LYS A 245 10.44 3.22 27.07
N LEU A 246 10.76 1.95 26.84
CA LEU A 246 11.74 1.16 27.58
C LEU A 246 12.81 0.58 26.65
N SER A 247 13.18 1.33 25.60
CA SER A 247 14.13 0.92 24.55
C SER A 247 15.50 0.47 25.07
N LYS A 248 15.93 0.89 26.26
CA LYS A 248 17.18 0.41 26.89
C LYS A 248 17.20 -1.12 27.10
N TYR A 249 16.04 -1.76 27.21
CA TYR A 249 15.92 -3.22 27.31
C TYR A 249 15.69 -3.91 25.97
N ALA A 250 15.46 -3.16 24.88
CA ALA A 250 15.32 -3.68 23.53
C ALA A 250 16.29 -2.97 22.56
N PRO A 251 17.61 -3.00 22.82
CA PRO A 251 18.61 -2.24 22.06
C PRO A 251 18.76 -2.71 20.61
N HIS A 252 18.24 -3.89 20.27
CA HIS A 252 18.24 -4.45 18.91
C HIS A 252 17.11 -3.88 18.04
N LEU A 253 16.13 -3.20 18.63
CA LEU A 253 15.01 -2.58 17.91
C LEU A 253 15.38 -1.19 17.40
N ASP A 254 14.93 -0.88 16.19
CA ASP A 254 14.94 0.48 15.66
C ASP A 254 13.51 1.03 15.61
N PHE A 255 13.39 2.30 15.97
CA PHE A 255 12.11 3.01 16.00
C PHE A 255 12.04 4.02 14.86
N LEU A 256 10.84 4.20 14.32
CA LEU A 256 10.56 5.16 13.26
C LEU A 256 10.78 6.59 13.76
N SER A 257 11.49 7.40 12.98
CA SER A 257 11.76 8.79 13.35
C SER A 257 10.46 9.60 13.54
N SER A 258 10.43 10.47 14.54
CA SER A 258 9.37 11.47 14.71
C SER A 258 9.48 12.62 13.71
N ASP A 259 10.57 12.69 12.93
CA ASP A 259 10.78 13.74 11.93
C ASP A 259 9.68 13.78 10.86
N TYR A 260 9.06 12.64 10.53
CA TYR A 260 7.92 12.61 9.60
C TYR A 260 6.72 13.43 10.10
N LEU A 261 6.57 13.59 11.42
CA LEU A 261 5.49 14.34 12.07
C LEU A 261 5.81 15.83 12.27
N GLN A 262 7.01 16.32 11.93
CA GLN A 262 7.30 17.76 12.08
C GLN A 262 6.36 18.60 11.20
N GLY A 263 5.63 19.53 11.83
CA GLY A 263 4.62 20.36 11.15
C GLY A 263 3.30 19.64 10.86
N VAL A 264 3.14 18.39 11.32
CA VAL A 264 1.88 17.64 11.23
C VAL A 264 1.03 17.95 12.47
N PRO A 265 -0.22 18.40 12.31
CA PRO A 265 -1.13 18.60 13.44
C PRO A 265 -1.42 17.29 14.19
N PRO A 266 -1.61 17.31 15.52
CA PRO A 266 -1.86 16.09 16.30
C PRO A 266 -3.01 15.22 15.78
N GLN A 267 -4.08 15.82 15.26
CA GLN A 267 -5.24 15.12 14.70
C GLN A 267 -4.94 14.28 13.45
N ASP A 268 -3.83 14.55 12.76
CA ASP A 268 -3.42 13.83 11.55
C ASP A 268 -2.42 12.69 11.87
N THR A 269 -1.93 12.61 13.11
CA THR A 269 -1.02 11.55 13.57
C THR A 269 -1.59 10.14 13.38
N PRO A 270 -2.89 9.87 13.61
CA PRO A 270 -3.48 8.56 13.31
C PRO A 270 -3.37 8.17 11.83
N ALA A 271 -3.55 9.10 10.89
CA ALA A 271 -3.39 8.82 9.46
C ALA A 271 -1.95 8.44 9.10
N TRP A 272 -0.97 9.04 9.79
CA TRP A 272 0.45 8.70 9.67
C TRP A 272 0.77 7.32 10.26
N LYS A 273 0.26 7.03 11.45
CA LYS A 273 0.34 5.70 12.06
C LYS A 273 -0.16 4.63 11.10
N GLU A 274 -1.37 4.80 10.57
CA GLU A 274 -1.98 3.86 9.61
C GLU A 274 -1.18 3.71 8.31
N PHE A 275 -0.62 4.79 7.81
CA PHE A 275 0.26 4.74 6.64
C PHE A 275 1.50 3.88 6.90
N PHE A 276 2.19 4.09 8.03
CA PHE A 276 3.40 3.34 8.35
C PHE A 276 3.13 1.86 8.60
N ILE A 277 2.01 1.50 9.26
CA ILE A 277 1.57 0.10 9.38
C ILE A 277 1.38 -0.51 8.00
N ARG A 278 0.70 0.20 7.10
CA ARG A 278 0.35 -0.29 5.76
C ARG A 278 1.58 -0.62 4.92
N ILE A 279 2.66 0.13 5.08
CA ILE A 279 3.95 -0.15 4.43
C ILE A 279 4.84 -1.10 5.25
N GLY A 280 4.34 -1.64 6.37
CA GLY A 280 4.95 -2.74 7.12
C GLY A 280 5.58 -2.39 8.47
N ALA A 281 5.54 -1.15 8.94
CA ALA A 281 6.09 -0.80 10.26
C ALA A 281 5.40 -1.58 11.39
N LYS A 282 6.20 -2.12 12.31
CA LYS A 282 5.72 -2.99 13.39
C LYS A 282 5.10 -2.17 14.52
N GLN A 283 3.98 -2.65 15.05
CA GLN A 283 3.36 -2.07 16.25
C GLN A 283 3.46 -2.97 17.48
N SER A 284 3.93 -4.19 17.28
CA SER A 284 3.92 -5.26 18.27
C SER A 284 5.18 -6.10 18.08
N GLY A 285 5.80 -6.51 19.19
CA GLY A 285 7.03 -7.30 19.18
C GLY A 285 6.76 -8.78 18.95
N GLU A 286 7.73 -9.50 18.44
CA GLU A 286 7.71 -10.96 18.34
C GLU A 286 8.25 -11.59 19.63
N ASN A 287 8.14 -12.92 19.78
CA ASN A 287 8.62 -13.62 20.97
C ASN A 287 10.10 -13.34 21.27
N HIS A 288 10.93 -13.27 20.23
CA HIS A 288 12.35 -12.95 20.36
C HIS A 288 12.58 -11.55 20.98
N ASP A 289 11.72 -10.57 20.66
CA ASP A 289 11.79 -9.22 21.21
C ASP A 289 11.43 -9.23 22.70
N VAL A 290 10.41 -10.00 23.08
CA VAL A 290 9.97 -10.19 24.48
C VAL A 290 11.06 -10.90 25.30
N GLU A 291 11.66 -11.97 24.76
CA GLU A 291 12.73 -12.72 25.43
C GLU A 291 13.97 -11.84 25.68
N THR A 292 14.42 -11.13 24.64
CA THR A 292 15.56 -10.21 24.75
C THR A 292 15.28 -9.11 25.77
N PHE A 293 14.07 -8.52 25.73
CA PHE A 293 13.63 -7.54 26.70
C PHE A 293 13.67 -8.07 28.13
N ALA A 294 13.09 -9.25 28.37
CA ALA A 294 13.01 -9.83 29.69
C ALA A 294 14.41 -10.10 30.29
N ILE A 295 15.34 -10.60 29.48
CA ILE A 295 16.72 -10.86 29.90
C ILE A 295 17.42 -9.55 30.31
N GLU A 296 17.35 -8.51 29.49
CA GLU A 296 17.97 -7.22 29.82
C GLU A 296 17.29 -6.54 31.02
N PHE A 297 15.97 -6.68 31.15
CA PHE A 297 15.22 -6.21 32.32
C PHE A 297 15.64 -6.91 33.62
N VAL A 298 15.82 -8.23 33.59
CA VAL A 298 16.28 -9.03 34.74
C VAL A 298 17.69 -8.63 35.15
N LYS A 299 18.62 -8.49 34.20
CA LYS A 299 20.00 -8.07 34.48
C LYS A 299 20.03 -6.71 35.19
N ASP A 300 19.28 -5.73 34.68
CA ASP A 300 19.21 -4.38 35.27
C ASP A 300 18.60 -4.40 36.67
N LYS A 301 17.47 -5.10 36.85
CA LYS A 301 16.76 -5.16 38.14
C LYS A 301 17.52 -5.94 39.22
N LEU A 302 18.35 -6.91 38.85
CA LEU A 302 19.12 -7.72 39.79
C LEU A 302 20.58 -7.26 39.92
N ALA A 303 21.01 -6.20 39.24
CA ALA A 303 22.39 -5.72 39.28
C ALA A 303 22.88 -5.30 40.69
N SER A 304 21.96 -5.02 41.62
CA SER A 304 22.28 -4.71 43.02
C SER A 304 22.47 -5.94 43.92
N GLU A 305 22.04 -7.12 43.47
CA GLU A 305 22.13 -8.39 44.21
C GLU A 305 23.05 -9.40 43.52
N LEU A 306 23.12 -9.37 42.19
CA LEU A 306 23.86 -10.29 41.35
C LEU A 306 24.87 -9.54 40.48
N SER A 307 25.98 -10.20 40.19
CA SER A 307 27.04 -9.71 39.30
C SER A 307 27.46 -10.78 38.29
N ASN A 308 28.29 -10.42 37.31
CA ASN A 308 28.86 -11.35 36.32
C ASN A 308 27.80 -12.19 35.58
N PHE A 309 26.78 -11.54 35.00
CA PHE A 309 25.78 -12.22 34.19
C PHE A 309 26.39 -12.84 32.93
N ILE A 310 26.34 -14.17 32.82
CA ILE A 310 26.88 -14.96 31.71
C ILE A 310 25.72 -15.65 30.98
N PRO A 311 25.45 -15.31 29.70
CA PRO A 311 24.45 -16.00 28.90
C PRO A 311 24.77 -17.48 28.69
N LYS A 312 23.73 -18.33 28.68
CA LYS A 312 23.84 -19.76 28.41
C LYS A 312 22.97 -20.20 27.25
N ASP A 313 23.36 -21.30 26.64
CA ASP A 313 22.57 -21.97 25.62
C ASP A 313 21.43 -22.75 26.29
N ARG A 314 20.23 -22.17 26.28
CA ARG A 314 19.01 -22.75 26.85
C ARG A 314 18.72 -24.16 26.34
N GLN A 315 18.98 -24.47 25.07
CA GLN A 315 18.71 -25.79 24.50
C GLN A 315 19.61 -26.87 25.11
N ARG A 316 20.81 -26.52 25.55
CA ARG A 316 21.77 -27.46 26.15
C ARG A 316 21.72 -27.46 27.67
N GLN A 317 21.53 -26.30 28.28
CA GLN A 317 21.70 -26.10 29.71
C GLN A 317 20.37 -26.08 30.48
N GLY A 318 19.26 -25.72 29.83
CA GLY A 318 17.94 -25.61 30.50
C GLY A 318 17.79 -24.38 31.38
N TYR A 319 18.60 -23.34 31.16
CA TYR A 319 18.43 -22.00 31.75
C TYR A 319 19.12 -20.92 30.90
N ASP A 320 18.77 -19.64 31.11
CA ASP A 320 19.21 -18.52 30.25
C ASP A 320 20.50 -17.83 30.72
N LEU A 321 20.68 -17.66 32.04
CA LEU A 321 21.79 -16.89 32.62
C LEU A 321 22.42 -17.61 33.81
N GLU A 322 23.73 -17.47 33.98
CA GLU A 322 24.38 -17.60 35.30
C GLU A 322 24.75 -16.22 35.83
N ALA A 323 24.70 -16.05 37.14
CA ALA A 323 25.24 -14.87 37.81
C ALA A 323 25.84 -15.24 39.17
N THR A 324 26.64 -14.36 39.75
CA THR A 324 27.21 -14.53 41.09
C THR A 324 26.41 -13.71 42.09
N ASP A 325 25.86 -14.37 43.11
CA ASP A 325 25.24 -13.71 44.27
C ASP A 325 26.32 -12.94 45.03
N MET A 326 26.15 -11.63 45.16
CA MET A 326 27.15 -10.76 45.79
C MET A 326 27.24 -10.93 47.30
N LYS A 327 26.21 -11.46 47.96
CA LYS A 327 26.20 -11.69 49.41
C LYS A 327 26.87 -12.99 49.79
N THR A 328 26.63 -14.05 49.02
CA THR A 328 27.11 -15.40 49.34
C THR A 328 28.32 -15.83 48.51
N GLY A 329 28.58 -15.16 47.38
CA GLY A 329 29.55 -15.57 46.37
C GLY A 329 29.13 -16.80 45.56
N SER A 330 27.92 -17.33 45.77
CA SER A 330 27.45 -18.53 45.08
C SER A 330 27.00 -18.23 43.65
N LEU A 331 27.20 -19.20 42.76
CA LEU A 331 26.62 -19.17 41.42
C LEU A 331 25.10 -19.39 41.50
N VAL A 332 24.34 -18.56 40.78
CA VAL A 332 22.88 -18.65 40.66
C VAL A 332 22.54 -18.91 39.20
N LYS A 333 21.75 -19.96 38.95
CA LYS A 333 21.19 -20.25 37.62
C LYS A 333 19.84 -19.55 37.49
N LEU A 334 19.66 -18.76 36.44
CA LEU A 334 18.41 -18.02 36.19
C LEU A 334 17.77 -18.49 34.90
N GLU A 335 16.50 -18.89 35.00
CA GLU A 335 15.60 -19.09 33.86
C GLU A 335 14.68 -17.87 33.77
N VAL A 336 14.59 -17.24 32.61
CA VAL A 336 13.86 -15.99 32.39
C VAL A 336 12.67 -16.22 31.48
N LYS A 337 11.48 -15.85 31.96
CA LYS A 337 10.22 -15.98 31.22
C LYS A 337 9.57 -14.61 31.06
N GLY A 338 9.69 -14.05 29.86
CA GLY A 338 9.04 -12.80 29.48
C GLY A 338 7.65 -13.04 28.90
N GLU A 339 6.68 -12.23 29.30
CA GLU A 339 5.33 -12.27 28.77
C GLU A 339 4.77 -10.86 28.55
N LYS A 340 3.96 -10.69 27.50
CA LYS A 340 3.28 -9.41 27.25
C LYS A 340 2.16 -9.13 28.23
N GLN A 341 1.51 -10.19 28.73
CA GLN A 341 0.42 -10.14 29.68
C GLN A 341 0.66 -11.17 30.78
N GLU A 342 -0.01 -11.03 31.92
CA GLU A 342 0.09 -12.05 32.96
C GLU A 342 -0.51 -13.37 32.49
N GLY A 343 0.23 -14.46 32.68
CA GLY A 343 -0.16 -15.78 32.24
C GLY A 343 0.46 -16.90 33.07
N PRO A 344 -0.02 -18.14 32.90
CA PRO A 344 0.68 -19.30 33.43
C PRO A 344 2.04 -19.44 32.73
N ILE A 345 3.08 -19.75 33.50
CA ILE A 345 4.44 -19.91 32.99
C ILE A 345 4.79 -21.38 32.98
N SER A 346 5.29 -21.89 31.86
CA SER A 346 5.71 -23.29 31.75
C SER A 346 7.21 -23.38 31.57
N LEU A 347 7.83 -24.27 32.35
CA LEU A 347 9.16 -24.78 32.04
C LEU A 347 9.06 -25.93 31.06
N VAL A 348 9.84 -25.88 29.99
CA VAL A 348 9.79 -26.81 28.86
C VAL A 348 11.18 -27.32 28.48
N GLY A 349 11.23 -28.42 27.72
CA GLY A 349 12.49 -29.03 27.29
C GLY A 349 13.34 -29.46 28.48
N ASN A 350 14.58 -28.97 28.53
CA ASN A 350 15.55 -29.33 29.58
C ASN A 350 15.37 -28.52 30.87
N GLU A 351 14.54 -27.47 30.86
CA GLU A 351 14.38 -26.56 32.02
C GLU A 351 13.88 -27.26 33.29
N PRO A 352 12.84 -28.14 33.26
CA PRO A 352 12.37 -28.82 34.46
C PRO A 352 13.43 -29.75 35.06
N ASP A 353 14.18 -30.46 34.22
CA ASP A 353 15.20 -31.40 34.68
C ASP A 353 16.41 -30.67 35.25
N THR A 354 16.84 -29.57 34.63
CA THR A 354 17.91 -28.74 35.20
C THR A 354 17.50 -28.13 36.54
N ALA A 355 16.27 -27.65 36.68
CA ALA A 355 15.77 -27.13 37.95
C ALA A 355 15.74 -28.22 39.05
N ARG A 356 15.37 -29.47 38.70
CA ARG A 356 15.42 -30.62 39.63
C ARG A 356 16.85 -30.96 40.04
N GLN A 357 17.79 -30.99 39.09
CA GLN A 357 19.20 -31.27 39.36
C GLN A 357 19.83 -30.19 40.25
N ALA A 358 19.57 -28.91 39.98
CA ALA A 358 20.06 -27.82 40.81
C ALA A 358 19.61 -27.98 42.26
N LYS A 359 18.32 -28.32 42.47
CA LYS A 359 17.79 -28.59 43.81
C LYS A 359 18.47 -29.79 44.50
N LEU A 360 18.68 -30.90 43.77
CA LEU A 360 19.37 -32.07 44.32
C LEU A 360 20.82 -31.76 44.73
N ASN A 361 21.48 -30.86 44.01
CA ASN A 361 22.85 -30.44 44.29
C ASN A 361 22.94 -29.31 45.32
N GLY A 362 21.81 -28.78 45.81
CA GLY A 362 21.79 -27.62 46.70
C GLY A 362 22.19 -26.31 46.02
N GLU A 363 22.10 -26.23 44.69
CA GLU A 363 22.44 -25.06 43.89
C GLU A 363 21.21 -24.13 43.72
N PRO A 364 21.38 -22.81 43.84
CA PRO A 364 20.29 -21.86 43.58
C PRO A 364 19.82 -21.89 42.12
N PHE A 365 18.52 -22.13 41.93
CA PHE A 365 17.84 -22.01 40.63
C PHE A 365 16.66 -21.05 40.74
N TRP A 366 16.73 -19.92 40.05
CA TRP A 366 15.73 -18.87 40.13
C TRP A 366 14.94 -18.80 38.83
N LEU A 367 13.62 -18.99 38.93
CA LEU A 367 12.71 -18.66 37.84
C LEU A 367 12.32 -17.19 37.94
N CYS A 368 12.74 -16.41 36.95
CA CYS A 368 12.45 -14.98 36.82
C CYS A 368 11.30 -14.79 35.84
N VAL A 369 10.15 -14.31 36.31
CA VAL A 369 8.97 -14.04 35.49
C VAL A 369 8.82 -12.54 35.28
N VAL A 370 8.75 -12.12 34.02
CA VAL A 370 8.63 -10.72 33.60
C VAL A 370 7.35 -10.51 32.78
N PRO A 371 6.18 -10.32 33.44
CA PRO A 371 4.95 -10.02 32.73
C PRO A 371 4.84 -8.53 32.39
N GLY A 372 3.94 -8.19 31.46
CA GLY A 372 3.59 -6.80 31.15
C GLY A 372 4.52 -6.09 30.16
N ILE A 373 5.29 -6.85 29.37
CA ILE A 373 6.22 -6.29 28.37
C ILE A 373 5.44 -5.75 27.14
N PRO A 374 5.80 -4.58 26.58
CA PRO A 374 6.80 -3.62 27.06
C PRO A 374 6.21 -2.52 27.97
N GLU A 375 4.91 -2.50 28.21
CA GLU A 375 4.23 -1.32 28.78
C GLU A 375 4.59 -1.03 30.23
N ASN A 376 4.44 -2.04 31.09
CA ASN A 376 4.60 -1.95 32.54
C ASN A 376 5.21 -3.26 33.07
N PRO A 377 6.46 -3.57 32.71
CA PRO A 377 7.09 -4.82 33.13
C PRO A 377 7.30 -4.86 34.65
N GLU A 378 7.01 -6.01 35.24
CA GLU A 378 7.34 -6.34 36.63
C GLU A 378 8.35 -7.48 36.68
N LEU A 379 9.10 -7.65 37.77
CA LEU A 379 9.95 -8.83 37.97
C LEU A 379 9.51 -9.60 39.20
N TRP A 380 9.21 -10.87 39.01
CA TRP A 380 8.89 -11.84 40.05
C TRP A 380 9.93 -12.95 40.06
N ILE A 381 10.49 -13.28 41.23
CA ILE A 381 11.48 -14.36 41.37
C ILE A 381 10.89 -15.50 42.20
N VAL A 382 10.90 -16.71 41.64
CA VAL A 382 10.56 -17.96 42.34
C VAL A 382 11.85 -18.76 42.56
N LYS A 383 12.30 -18.84 43.81
CA LYS A 383 13.60 -19.47 44.17
C LYS A 383 13.54 -21.00 44.36
N ASP A 384 12.35 -21.59 44.49
CA ASP A 384 12.18 -23.04 44.68
C ASP A 384 11.03 -23.58 43.81
N VAL A 385 11.22 -23.49 42.51
CA VAL A 385 10.21 -23.85 41.52
C VAL A 385 9.77 -25.33 41.59
N ILE A 386 10.67 -26.24 41.99
CA ILE A 386 10.43 -27.69 42.04
C ILE A 386 9.56 -28.10 43.24
N THR A 387 9.68 -27.43 44.40
CA THR A 387 8.80 -27.75 45.53
C THR A 387 7.33 -27.42 45.22
N ILE A 388 7.12 -26.46 44.31
CA ILE A 388 5.82 -25.85 44.08
C ILE A 388 5.04 -26.58 42.97
N ALA A 389 5.71 -27.26 42.04
CA ALA A 389 5.05 -27.92 40.91
C ALA A 389 5.53 -29.36 40.72
N GLN A 390 4.59 -30.30 40.85
CA GLN A 390 4.84 -31.74 40.96
C GLN A 390 4.74 -32.51 39.62
N SER A 391 4.44 -31.82 38.51
CA SER A 391 4.22 -32.45 37.20
C SER A 391 5.49 -32.52 36.34
N VAL A 392 5.47 -33.41 35.34
CA VAL A 392 6.56 -33.60 34.36
C VAL A 392 6.78 -32.33 33.54
N ILE A 393 5.71 -31.65 33.13
CA ILE A 393 5.71 -30.28 32.60
C ILE A 393 5.45 -29.35 33.77
N LEU A 394 6.37 -28.42 34.04
CA LEU A 394 6.26 -27.54 35.19
C LEU A 394 5.55 -26.25 34.78
N THR A 395 4.21 -26.30 34.75
CA THR A 395 3.37 -25.11 34.51
C THR A 395 2.92 -24.51 35.84
N LEU A 396 3.28 -23.26 36.08
CA LEU A 396 2.90 -22.48 37.25
C LEU A 396 1.74 -21.53 36.90
N PRO A 397 0.55 -21.70 37.49
CA PRO A 397 -0.52 -20.70 37.43
C PRO A 397 -0.08 -19.35 38.03
N ILE A 398 -0.73 -18.27 37.61
CA ILE A 398 -0.46 -16.90 38.10
C ILE A 398 -0.51 -16.83 39.63
N SER A 399 -1.54 -17.41 40.23
CA SER A 399 -1.71 -17.43 41.69
C SER A 399 -0.51 -18.07 42.40
N ILE A 400 0.07 -19.11 41.81
CA ILE A 400 1.17 -19.86 42.40
C ILE A 400 2.48 -19.08 42.32
N TRP A 401 2.88 -18.60 41.13
CA TRP A 401 4.14 -17.87 41.04
C TRP A 401 4.09 -16.49 41.73
N LYS A 402 2.91 -15.89 41.93
CA LYS A 402 2.76 -14.70 42.79
C LYS A 402 2.75 -15.01 44.29
N GLN A 403 2.16 -16.14 44.70
CA GLN A 403 2.11 -16.54 46.11
C GLN A 403 3.51 -16.91 46.64
N TYR A 404 4.29 -17.62 45.84
CA TYR A 404 5.61 -18.12 46.24
C TYR A 404 6.78 -17.29 45.69
N GLY A 405 6.50 -16.40 44.73
CA GLY A 405 7.50 -15.49 44.19
C GLY A 405 7.60 -14.18 44.98
N SER A 406 8.80 -13.62 45.05
CA SER A 406 9.02 -12.27 45.56
C SER A 406 9.05 -11.28 44.40
N ARG A 407 8.27 -10.21 44.49
CA ARG A 407 8.34 -9.08 43.56
C ARG A 407 9.60 -8.24 43.83
N VAL A 408 10.35 -7.96 42.78
CA VAL A 408 11.49 -7.03 42.80
C VAL A 408 10.97 -5.65 42.43
N VAL A 409 11.22 -4.66 43.29
CA VAL A 409 10.75 -3.27 43.12
C VAL A 409 11.77 -2.46 42.35
#